data_AF-A0A3D4YGM0-F1
#
_entry.id   AF-A0A3D4YGM0-F1
#
_cell.length_a   1.000
_cell.length_b   1.000
_cell.length_c   1.000
_cell.angle_alpha   90.00
_cell.angle_beta   90.00
_cell.angle_gamma   90.00
#
_symmetry.space_group_name_H-M   'P 1'
#
loop_
_entity.id
_entity.type
_entity.pdbx_description
1 polymer ?
#
loop_
_entity_poly.entity_id
_entity_poly.type
_entity_poly.pdbx_seq_one_letter_code
_entity_poly.pdbx_strand_id
1 'polypeptide(L)'
;MLQISLLGKTKISCNGELLDKQLSTKAQALVYLLIAHNGRFLSREKIMAYLWPDSTPDAARYNLRYNLWQLKKLLPQDDAARSLVLSEK
;
A
#
# COMPACT_ATOMS: atom_id res chain seq x y z
N MET A 1 7.73 5.60 13.20
CA MET A 1 6.92 6.67 12.59
C MET A 1 6.99 6.61 11.06
N LEU A 2 5.83 6.50 10.41
CA LEU A 2 5.69 6.57 8.95
C LEU A 2 5.51 8.03 8.51
N GLN A 3 6.21 8.47 7.47
CA GLN A 3 6.09 9.79 6.88
C GLN A 3 5.91 9.67 5.37
N ILE A 4 4.99 10.47 4.82
CA ILE A 4 4.61 10.39 3.41
C ILE A 4 4.48 11.80 2.84
N SER A 5 5.14 12.02 1.71
CA SER A 5 5.03 13.25 0.92
C SER A 5 4.22 12.97 -0.33
N LEU A 6 3.05 13.61 -0.46
CA LEU A 6 2.15 13.45 -1.62
C LEU A 6 2.23 14.61 -2.62
N LEU A 7 2.69 15.78 -2.18
CA LEU A 7 2.81 16.97 -3.02
C LEU A 7 4.27 17.17 -3.44
N GLY A 8 4.51 17.21 -4.76
CA GLY A 8 5.86 17.25 -5.33
C GLY A 8 6.43 15.86 -5.58
N LYS A 9 7.69 15.62 -5.21
CA LYS A 9 8.30 14.28 -5.36
C LYS A 9 7.72 13.36 -4.30
N THR A 10 6.96 12.36 -4.74
CA THR A 10 6.35 11.37 -3.86
C THR A 10 7.43 10.58 -3.14
N LYS A 11 7.33 10.48 -1.81
CA LYS A 11 8.30 9.80 -0.95
C LYS A 11 7.59 9.07 0.18
N ILE A 12 8.07 7.89 0.51
CA ILE A 12 7.64 7.12 1.68
C ILE A 12 8.87 6.86 2.54
N SER A 13 8.87 7.32 3.78
CA SER A 13 9.90 6.97 4.75
C SER A 13 9.33 6.36 6.01
N CYS A 14 10.04 5.41 6.58
CA CYS A 14 9.69 4.81 7.85
C CYS A 14 10.87 4.85 8.81
N ASN A 15 10.66 5.39 10.01
CA ASN A 15 11.72 5.55 11.02
C ASN A 15 12.96 6.29 10.47
N GLY A 16 12.76 7.24 9.56
CA GLY A 16 13.84 7.99 8.90
C GLY A 16 14.47 7.29 7.68
N GLU A 17 14.15 6.02 7.40
CA GLU A 17 14.62 5.31 6.21
C GLU A 17 13.67 5.51 5.03
N LEU A 18 14.21 5.90 3.87
CA LEU A 18 13.43 6.03 2.64
C LEU A 18 13.14 4.65 2.04
N LEU A 19 11.88 4.36 1.74
CA LEU A 19 11.40 3.09 1.20
C LEU A 19 11.19 3.11 -0.33
N ASP A 20 11.44 4.25 -0.99
CA ASP A 20 11.19 4.45 -2.42
C ASP A 20 11.90 3.44 -3.33
N LYS A 21 13.06 2.91 -2.90
CA LYS A 21 13.83 1.91 -3.68
C LYS A 21 13.33 0.48 -3.44
N GLN A 22 12.71 0.23 -2.29
CA GLN A 22 12.21 -1.05 -1.84
C GLN A 22 10.78 -1.29 -2.33
N LEU A 23 10.03 -0.21 -2.61
CA LEU A 23 8.66 -0.25 -3.09
C LEU A 23 8.57 0.08 -4.58
N SER A 24 7.90 -0.80 -5.33
CA SER A 24 7.51 -0.49 -6.71
C SER A 24 6.58 0.72 -6.78
N THR A 25 6.48 1.38 -7.93
CA THR A 25 5.53 2.49 -8.14
C THR A 25 4.09 2.09 -7.81
N LYS A 26 3.68 0.85 -8.11
CA LYS A 26 2.34 0.34 -7.76
C LYS A 26 2.19 0.08 -6.26
N ALA A 27 3.24 -0.36 -5.57
CA ALA A 27 3.24 -0.49 -4.11
C ALA A 27 3.12 0.87 -3.43
N GLN A 28 3.83 1.89 -3.92
CA GLN A 28 3.72 3.26 -3.42
C GLN A 28 2.32 3.83 -3.64
N ALA A 29 1.77 3.66 -4.85
CA ALA A 29 0.40 4.06 -5.16
C ALA A 29 -0.64 3.34 -4.28
N LEU A 30 -0.44 2.06 -3.95
CA LEU A 30 -1.28 1.33 -3.02
C LEU A 30 -1.27 1.95 -1.62
N VAL A 31 -0.10 2.36 -1.10
CA VAL A 31 -0.01 3.07 0.19
C VAL A 31 -0.80 4.36 0.16
N TYR A 32 -0.65 5.17 -0.90
CA TYR A 32 -1.38 6.44 -1.03
C TYR A 32 -2.88 6.23 -1.11
N LEU A 33 -3.33 5.21 -1.85
CA LEU A 33 -4.73 4.85 -1.94
C LEU A 33 -5.30 4.42 -0.59
N LEU A 34 -4.59 3.58 0.17
CA LEU A 34 -5.03 3.14 1.49
C LEU A 34 -5.13 4.31 2.48
N ILE A 35 -4.21 5.28 2.42
CA ILE A 35 -4.24 6.46 3.30
C ILE A 35 -5.33 7.44 2.90
N ALA A 36 -5.51 7.69 1.60
CA ALA A 36 -6.59 8.55 1.09
C ALA A 36 -7.98 8.01 1.48
N HIS A 37 -8.09 6.69 1.66
CA HIS A 37 -9.29 6.00 2.10
C HIS A 37 -9.24 5.56 3.58
N ASN A 38 -8.33 6.12 4.40
CA ASN A 38 -8.18 5.70 5.79
C ASN A 38 -9.51 5.82 6.56
N GLY A 39 -9.89 4.76 7.27
CA GLY A 39 -11.17 4.67 7.99
C GLY A 39 -12.40 4.44 7.10
N ARG A 40 -12.23 4.20 5.79
CA ARG A 40 -13.32 3.86 4.87
C ARG A 40 -13.03 2.51 4.20
N PHE A 41 -14.08 1.70 4.04
CA PHE A 41 -13.96 0.44 3.32
C PHE A 41 -13.60 0.67 1.84
N LEU A 42 -12.56 -0.02 1.37
CA LEU A 42 -12.18 -0.07 -0.04
C LEU A 42 -12.04 -1.53 -0.47
N SER A 43 -12.96 -1.98 -1.32
CA SER A 43 -12.98 -3.36 -1.84
C SER A 43 -11.72 -3.69 -2.64
N ARG A 44 -11.29 -4.95 -2.61
CA ARG A 44 -10.15 -5.44 -3.41
C ARG A 44 -10.37 -5.21 -4.91
N GLU A 45 -11.60 -5.36 -5.39
CA GLU A 45 -11.99 -5.12 -6.78
C GLU A 45 -11.72 -3.68 -7.21
N LYS A 46 -12.10 -2.69 -6.40
CA LYS A 46 -11.78 -1.27 -6.65
C LYS A 46 -10.28 -1.01 -6.67
N ILE A 47 -9.53 -1.56 -5.71
CA ILE A 47 -8.06 -1.40 -5.68
C ILE A 47 -7.44 -1.97 -6.96
N MET A 48 -7.88 -3.16 -7.38
CA MET A 48 -7.43 -3.77 -8.62
C MET A 48 -7.74 -2.90 -9.84
N ALA A 49 -8.96 -2.36 -9.92
CA ALA A 49 -9.36 -1.48 -11.01
C ALA A 49 -8.54 -0.17 -11.05
N TYR A 50 -8.20 0.41 -9.90
CA TYR A 50 -7.38 1.63 -9.84
C TYR A 50 -5.92 1.38 -10.23
N LEU A 51 -5.33 0.27 -9.76
CA LEU A 51 -3.88 0.06 -9.87
C LEU A 51 -3.49 -0.77 -11.10
N TRP A 52 -4.34 -1.68 -11.55
CA TRP A 52 -4.07 -2.60 -12.66
C TRP A 52 -5.27 -2.73 -13.61
N PRO A 53 -5.76 -1.63 -14.20
CA PRO A 53 -6.95 -1.64 -15.06
C PRO A 53 -6.80 -2.55 -16.29
N ASP A 54 -5.58 -2.67 -16.82
CA ASP A 54 -5.30 -3.45 -18.05
C ASP A 54 -4.88 -4.91 -17.77
N SER A 55 -4.84 -5.33 -16.50
CA SER A 55 -4.47 -6.69 -16.14
C SER A 55 -5.66 -7.64 -16.19
N THR A 56 -5.38 -8.91 -16.46
CA THR A 56 -6.40 -9.97 -16.25
C THR A 56 -6.79 -10.03 -14.77
N PRO A 57 -7.99 -10.53 -14.43
CA PRO A 57 -8.43 -10.64 -13.04
C PRO A 57 -7.45 -11.43 -12.15
N ASP A 58 -6.87 -12.50 -12.66
CA ASP A 58 -5.87 -13.30 -11.91
C ASP A 58 -4.56 -12.54 -11.69
N ALA A 59 -4.07 -11.85 -12.71
CA ALA A 59 -2.86 -11.04 -12.59
C ALA A 59 -3.06 -9.88 -11.60
N ALA A 60 -4.22 -9.19 -11.66
CA ALA A 60 -4.54 -8.12 -10.73
C ALA A 60 -4.65 -8.62 -9.28
N ARG A 61 -5.28 -9.78 -9.06
CA ARG A 61 -5.35 -10.44 -7.73
C ARG A 61 -3.97 -10.80 -7.20
N TYR A 62 -3.13 -11.40 -8.05
CA TYR A 62 -1.77 -11.75 -7.70
C TYR A 62 -0.97 -10.50 -7.31
N ASN A 63 -1.03 -9.46 -8.14
CA ASN A 63 -0.32 -8.20 -7.91
C ASN A 63 -0.78 -7.54 -6.61
N LEU A 64 -2.08 -7.48 -6.35
CA LEU A 64 -2.61 -6.93 -5.10
C LEU A 64 -2.05 -7.69 -3.89
N ARG A 65 -2.11 -9.02 -3.91
CA ARG A 65 -1.59 -9.86 -2.82
C ARG A 65 -0.09 -9.65 -2.60
N TYR A 66 0.69 -9.62 -3.69
CA TYR A 66 2.14 -9.43 -3.61
C TYR A 66 2.51 -8.07 -3.01
N ASN A 67 1.85 -6.99 -3.47
CA ASN A 67 2.12 -5.65 -2.97
C ASN A 67 1.69 -5.49 -1.50
N LEU A 68 0.55 -6.07 -1.08
CA LEU A 68 0.16 -6.09 0.34
C LEU A 68 1.16 -6.86 1.21
N TRP A 69 1.68 -7.99 0.72
CA TRP A 69 2.72 -8.74 1.41
C TRP A 69 4.03 -7.94 1.54
N GLN A 70 4.47 -7.28 0.46
CA GLN A 70 5.62 -6.38 0.45
C GLN A 70 5.47 -5.26 1.51
N LEU A 71 4.31 -4.59 1.54
CA LEU A 71 4.03 -3.53 2.50
C LEU A 71 4.08 -4.05 3.94
N LYS A 72 3.50 -5.23 4.21
CA LYS A 72 3.54 -5.85 5.54
C LYS A 72 4.97 -6.15 6.01
N LYS A 73 5.89 -6.47 5.09
CA LYS A 73 7.30 -6.76 5.39
C LYS A 73 8.11 -5.49 5.65
N LEU A 74 7.85 -4.43 4.89
CA LEU A 74 8.65 -3.20 4.92
C LEU A 74 8.16 -2.18 5.93
N LEU A 75 6.86 -2.18 6.24
CA LEU A 75 6.28 -1.27 7.22
C LEU A 75 6.30 -1.96 8.59
N PRO A 76 6.88 -1.30 9.62
CA PRO A 76 6.87 -1.83 10.97
C PRO A 76 5.44 -1.94 11.47
N GLN A 77 5.18 -3.00 12.22
CA GLN A 77 3.97 -3.10 13.02
C GLN A 77 4.11 -2.13 14.19
N ASP A 78 3.06 -1.38 14.51
CA ASP A 78 3.05 -0.59 15.75
C ASP A 78 3.05 -1.54 16.97
N ASP A 79 3.38 -1.03 18.16
CA ASP A 79 3.42 -1.82 19.41
C ASP A 79 2.06 -2.48 19.75
N ALA A 80 0.97 -1.93 19.19
CA ALA A 80 -0.38 -2.49 19.27
C ALA A 80 -0.72 -3.47 18.13
N ALA A 81 0.26 -3.95 17.35
CA ALA A 81 0.11 -4.74 16.13
C ALA A 81 -0.84 -4.12 15.08
N ARG A 82 -1.02 -2.80 15.12
CA ARG A 82 -1.87 -2.08 14.17
C ARG A 82 -1.14 -1.97 12.85
N SER A 83 -1.66 -2.71 11.87
CA SER A 83 -1.23 -2.67 10.48
C SER A 83 -2.07 -1.65 9.72
N LEU A 84 -1.45 -0.89 8.81
CA LEU A 84 -2.18 -0.08 7.81
C LEU A 84 -3.14 -0.91 6.96
N VAL A 85 -2.89 -2.21 6.88
CA VAL A 85 -3.78 -3.19 6.25
C VAL A 85 -4.52 -3.91 7.37
N LEU A 86 -5.71 -3.41 7.71
CA LEU A 86 -6.67 -4.16 8.51
C LEU A 86 -7.45 -5.07 7.55
N SER A 87 -7.26 -6.39 7.68
CA SER A 87 -8.16 -7.36 7.05
C SER A 87 -9.16 -7.76 8.11
N GLU A 88 -10.38 -7.25 8.02
CA GLU A 88 -11.51 -7.91 8.66
C GLU A 88 -11.77 -9.23 7.90
N LYS A 89 -12.04 -10.31 8.64
CA LYS A 89 -12.34 -11.62 8.08
C LYS A 89 -13.77 -11.67 7.57
#